data_AF-A0A529N070-F1
#
_entry.id   AF-A0A529N070-F1
#
_cell.length_a   1.000
_cell.length_b   1.000
_cell.length_c   1.000
_cell.angle_alpha   90.00
_cell.angle_beta   90.00
_cell.angle_gamma   90.00
#
_symmetry.space_group_name_H-M   'P 1'
#
loop_
_entity.id
_entity.type
_entity.pdbx_description
1 polymer ?
#
loop_
_entity_poly.entity_id
_entity_poly.type
_entity_poly.pdbx_seq_one_letter_code
_entity_poly.pdbx_strand_id
1 'polypeptide(L)'
;LGKFRDGDDNACRELRFMVKGGPDLVRAYKTPSLRGAAARAPYMHAGQFASLEEVVEHYSKAPASVEGVSEVHPVELSDRERAALVAFLKTLSE
;
A
#
# COMPACT_ATOMS: atom_id res chain seq x y z
N LEU A 1 -8.63 -21.45 14.42
CA LEU A 1 -7.23 -21.81 14.11
C LEU A 1 -7.25 -23.01 13.17
N GLY A 2 -6.31 -23.10 12.21
CA GLY A 2 -6.29 -24.18 11.21
C GLY A 2 -5.73 -25.50 11.75
N LYS A 3 -5.96 -26.59 11.01
CA LYS A 3 -5.51 -27.96 11.32
C LYS A 3 -3.98 -28.12 11.42
N PHE A 4 -3.22 -27.23 10.80
CA PHE A 4 -1.77 -27.32 10.65
C PHE A 4 -1.01 -26.29 11.50
N ARG A 5 -1.52 -25.97 12.69
CA ARG A 5 -0.89 -24.99 13.58
C ARG A 5 0.21 -25.66 14.42
N ASP A 6 1.36 -25.02 14.52
CA ASP A 6 2.38 -25.38 15.50
C ASP A 6 2.05 -24.67 16.83
N GLY A 7 1.77 -25.44 17.88
CA GLY A 7 1.46 -24.93 19.22
C GLY A 7 -0.01 -25.00 19.66
N ASP A 8 -0.25 -24.64 20.92
CA ASP A 8 -1.56 -24.65 21.57
C ASP A 8 -2.47 -23.47 21.14
N ASP A 9 -3.69 -23.39 21.67
CA ASP A 9 -4.64 -22.30 21.35
C ASP A 9 -4.19 -20.90 21.81
N ASN A 10 -3.11 -20.80 22.59
CA ASN A 10 -2.47 -19.56 23.02
C ASN A 10 -1.21 -19.22 22.23
N ALA A 11 -0.72 -20.10 21.35
CA ALA A 11 0.54 -19.91 20.63
C ALA A 11 0.54 -18.68 19.69
N CYS A 12 -0.63 -18.21 19.26
CA CYS A 12 -0.76 -17.02 18.41
C CYS A 12 -1.89 -16.12 18.93
N ARG A 13 -1.65 -15.43 20.05
CA ARG A 13 -2.65 -14.54 20.68
C ARG A 13 -3.07 -13.40 19.76
N GLU A 14 -2.17 -12.96 18.89
CA GLU A 14 -2.35 -11.87 17.92
C GLU A 14 -3.47 -12.18 16.93
N LEU A 15 -3.63 -13.46 16.53
CA LEU A 15 -4.68 -13.88 15.61
C LEU A 15 -6.09 -13.74 16.20
N ARG A 16 -6.21 -13.55 17.52
CA ARG A 16 -7.50 -13.27 18.18
C ARG A 16 -8.05 -11.89 17.80
N PHE A 17 -7.16 -10.94 17.54
CA PHE A 17 -7.51 -9.56 17.18
C PHE A 17 -7.49 -9.32 15.68
N MET A 18 -7.16 -10.34 14.87
CA MET A 18 -7.14 -10.22 13.43
C MET A 18 -8.56 -10.00 12.90
N VAL A 19 -8.75 -8.89 12.19
CA VAL A 19 -9.96 -8.63 11.41
C VAL A 19 -9.99 -9.62 10.24
N LYS A 20 -10.99 -10.50 10.22
CA LYS A 20 -11.13 -11.56 9.20
C LYS A 20 -12.09 -11.20 8.07
N GLY A 21 -12.83 -10.11 8.23
CA GLY A 21 -13.88 -9.66 7.34
C GLY A 21 -14.50 -8.36 7.86
N GLY A 22 -15.22 -7.65 7.00
CA GLY A 22 -15.87 -6.40 7.33
C GLY A 22 -15.82 -5.41 6.16
N PRO A 23 -16.63 -4.34 6.21
CA PRO A 23 -16.63 -3.30 5.18
C PRO A 23 -15.25 -2.64 5.01
N ASP A 24 -14.48 -2.51 6.09
CA ASP A 24 -13.14 -1.91 6.08
C ASP A 24 -12.11 -2.73 5.28
N LEU A 25 -12.39 -4.02 5.01
CA LEU A 25 -11.51 -4.86 4.19
C LEU A 25 -11.87 -4.84 2.70
N VAL A 26 -12.98 -4.20 2.31
CA VAL A 26 -13.39 -4.09 0.91
C VAL A 26 -12.42 -3.16 0.17
N ARG A 27 -11.73 -3.70 -0.85
CA ARG A 27 -10.65 -3.04 -1.60
C ARG A 27 -9.46 -2.57 -0.74
N ALA A 28 -9.32 -3.10 0.47
CA ALA A 28 -8.13 -2.88 1.27
C ALA A 28 -6.98 -3.76 0.77
N TYR A 29 -5.78 -3.17 0.65
CA TYR A 29 -4.56 -3.89 0.28
C TYR A 29 -3.54 -3.77 1.40
N LYS A 30 -2.72 -4.82 1.56
CA LYS A 30 -1.54 -4.72 2.42
C LYS A 30 -0.59 -3.67 1.85
N THR A 31 -0.24 -2.66 2.65
CA THR A 31 0.77 -1.66 2.27
C THR A 31 2.11 -2.35 1.97
N PRO A 32 2.65 -2.23 0.75
CA PRO A 32 3.91 -2.85 0.39
C PRO A 32 5.10 -2.11 1.01
N SER A 33 6.23 -2.81 1.17
CA SER A 33 7.51 -2.14 1.48
C SER A 33 8.02 -1.35 0.27
N LEU A 34 8.53 -0.15 0.54
CA LEU A 34 9.12 0.73 -0.46
C LEU A 34 10.62 0.47 -0.72
N ARG A 35 11.29 -0.39 0.05
CA ARG A 35 12.71 -0.75 -0.16
C ARG A 35 12.89 -1.43 -1.52
N GLY A 36 13.63 -0.85 -2.45
CA GLY A 36 13.76 -1.38 -3.80
C GLY A 36 12.56 -1.10 -4.71
N ALA A 37 11.67 -0.17 -4.32
CA ALA A 37 10.48 0.13 -5.12
C ALA A 37 10.84 0.59 -6.53
N ALA A 38 11.86 1.44 -6.71
CA ALA A 38 12.17 2.02 -8.01
C ALA A 38 12.60 1.01 -9.09
N ALA A 39 12.99 -0.22 -8.70
CA ALA A 39 13.36 -1.30 -9.62
C ALA A 39 12.23 -2.32 -9.87
N ARG A 40 11.02 -2.08 -9.33
CA ARG A 40 9.93 -3.06 -9.31
C ARG A 40 8.67 -2.59 -10.06
N ALA A 41 8.87 -1.91 -11.19
CA ALA A 41 7.78 -1.64 -12.12
C ALA A 41 7.25 -2.95 -12.75
N PRO A 42 5.96 -3.03 -13.13
CA PRO A 42 4.92 -2.02 -12.95
C PRO A 42 4.37 -1.96 -11.51
N TYR A 43 3.74 -0.85 -11.15
CA TYR A 43 3.30 -0.52 -9.79
C TYR A 43 1.81 -0.77 -9.52
N MET A 44 1.43 -0.71 -8.23
CA MET A 44 0.10 -1.02 -7.70
C MET A 44 -0.24 -2.51 -7.75
N HIS A 45 -1.38 -2.89 -7.17
CA HIS A 45 -1.79 -4.30 -7.02
C HIS A 45 -2.12 -4.99 -8.37
N ALA A 46 -2.44 -4.20 -9.40
CA ALA A 46 -2.79 -4.68 -10.73
C ALA A 46 -1.79 -4.23 -11.82
N GLY A 47 -0.62 -3.68 -11.44
CA GLY A 47 0.40 -3.26 -12.41
C GLY A 47 -0.03 -2.11 -13.32
N GLN A 48 -0.86 -1.20 -12.82
CA GLN A 48 -1.54 -0.17 -13.62
C GLN A 48 -0.64 1.01 -14.01
N PHE A 49 0.47 1.20 -13.29
CA PHE A 49 1.38 2.32 -13.51
C PHE A 49 2.76 1.82 -13.92
N ALA A 50 3.36 2.48 -14.90
CA ALA A 50 4.69 2.18 -15.42
C ALA A 50 5.79 2.89 -14.62
N SER A 51 5.46 3.99 -13.93
CA SER A 51 6.45 4.86 -13.29
C SER A 51 6.09 5.24 -11.85
N LEU A 52 7.07 5.68 -11.07
CA LEU A 52 6.83 6.21 -9.72
C LEU A 52 6.14 7.57 -9.77
N GLU A 53 6.36 8.32 -10.84
CA GLU A 53 5.73 9.60 -11.12
C GLU A 53 4.20 9.43 -11.23
N GLU A 54 3.72 8.41 -11.94
CA GLU A 54 2.29 8.06 -12.00
C GLU A 54 1.72 7.63 -10.65
N VAL A 55 2.50 6.90 -9.84
CA VAL A 55 2.11 6.52 -8.48
C VAL A 55 1.94 7.77 -7.60
N VAL A 56 2.91 8.68 -7.61
CA VAL A 56 2.85 9.92 -6.82
C VAL A 56 1.68 10.79 -7.27
N GLU A 57 1.44 10.90 -8.58
CA GLU A 57 0.30 11.60 -9.14
C GLU A 57 -1.04 11.02 -8.66
N HIS A 58 -1.17 9.69 -8.65
CA HIS A 58 -2.36 9.00 -8.18
C HIS A 58 -2.68 9.33 -6.72
N TYR A 59 -1.67 9.25 -5.83
CA TYR A 59 -1.86 9.56 -4.41
C TYR A 59 -2.05 11.06 -4.14
N SER A 60 -1.46 11.95 -4.95
CA SER A 60 -1.68 13.40 -4.83
C SER A 60 -3.11 13.78 -5.21
N LYS A 61 -3.67 13.17 -6.26
CA LYS A 61 -5.08 13.38 -6.65
C LYS A 61 -6.07 12.70 -5.71
N ALA A 62 -5.68 11.55 -5.14
CA ALA A 62 -6.49 10.73 -4.26
C ALA A 62 -7.94 10.55 -4.75
N PRO A 63 -8.15 9.98 -5.95
CA PRO A 63 -9.51 9.80 -6.49
C PRO A 63 -10.35 8.95 -5.54
N ALA A 64 -11.65 9.25 -5.49
CA ALA A 64 -12.59 8.49 -4.67
C ALA A 64 -12.54 6.99 -5.03
N SER A 65 -12.60 6.13 -4.00
CA SER A 65 -12.68 4.70 -4.23
C SER A 65 -14.00 4.33 -4.90
N VAL A 66 -13.96 3.41 -5.85
CA VAL A 66 -15.16 2.86 -6.51
C VAL A 66 -16.03 2.09 -5.50
N GLU A 67 -15.41 1.51 -4.48
CA GLU A 67 -16.09 0.75 -3.41
C GLU A 67 -15.20 0.75 -2.15
N GLY A 68 -15.80 0.59 -0.96
CA GLY A 68 -15.06 0.68 0.30
C GLY A 68 -14.68 2.13 0.65
N VAL A 69 -13.79 2.28 1.63
CA VAL A 69 -13.38 3.59 2.17
C VAL A 69 -11.90 3.81 1.87
N SER A 70 -11.57 4.99 1.35
CA SER A 70 -10.18 5.43 1.18
C SER A 70 -9.80 6.34 2.35
N GLU A 71 -8.69 6.02 3.00
CA GLU A 71 -8.04 6.85 4.04
C GLU A 71 -7.13 7.95 3.42
N VAL A 72 -6.97 7.93 2.09
CA VAL A 72 -6.10 8.87 1.38
C VAL A 72 -6.90 10.13 1.02
N HIS A 73 -6.29 11.29 1.25
CA HIS A 73 -6.84 12.59 0.89
C HIS A 73 -5.95 13.31 -0.12
N PRO A 74 -6.51 14.18 -0.98
CA PRO A 74 -5.72 14.93 -1.94
C PRO A 74 -4.69 15.80 -1.24
N VAL A 75 -3.51 15.91 -1.85
CA VAL A 75 -2.45 16.82 -1.41
C VAL A 75 -1.92 17.60 -2.60
N GLU A 76 -1.81 18.91 -2.44
CA GLU A 76 -1.19 19.77 -3.44
C GLU A 76 0.33 19.67 -3.29
N LEU A 77 0.97 19.05 -4.29
CA LEU A 77 2.42 19.00 -4.40
C LEU A 77 2.83 19.84 -5.60
N SER A 78 3.77 20.75 -5.39
CA SER A 78 4.48 21.41 -6.49
C SER A 78 5.29 20.39 -7.30
N ASP A 79 5.64 20.75 -8.54
CA ASP A 79 6.49 19.92 -9.40
C ASP A 79 7.82 19.58 -8.72
N ARG A 80 8.36 20.54 -7.94
CA ARG A 80 9.58 20.34 -7.17
C ARG A 80 9.42 19.30 -6.07
N GLU A 81 8.31 19.33 -5.32
CA GLU A 81 8.04 18.35 -4.25
C GLU A 81 7.79 16.96 -4.81
N ARG A 82 7.05 16.85 -5.93
CA ARG A 82 6.86 15.58 -6.64
C ARG A 82 8.18 14.98 -7.09
N ALA A 83 9.03 15.79 -7.72
CA ALA A 83 10.36 15.36 -8.15
C ALA A 83 11.25 14.95 -6.96
N ALA A 84 11.19 15.69 -5.85
CA ALA A 84 11.93 15.36 -4.63
C ALA A 84 11.46 14.05 -4.00
N LEU A 85 10.14 13.79 -3.97
CA LEU A 85 9.57 12.55 -3.44
C LEU A 85 9.99 11.35 -4.30
N VAL A 86 9.91 11.47 -5.62
CA VAL A 86 10.39 10.42 -6.53
C VAL A 86 11.89 10.19 -6.38
N ALA A 87 12.69 11.25 -6.26
CA ALA A 87 14.13 11.14 -6.02
C ALA A 87 14.42 10.41 -4.70
N PHE A 88 13.69 10.72 -3.63
CA PHE A 88 13.77 10.01 -2.35
C PHE A 88 13.41 8.53 -2.50
N LEU A 89 12.32 8.19 -3.19
CA LEU A 89 11.94 6.78 -3.41
C LEU A 89 13.02 6.01 -4.18
N LYS A 90 13.73 6.67 -5.11
CA LYS A 90 14.86 6.07 -5.83
C LYS A 90 16.05 5.77 -4.91
N THR A 91 16.27 6.54 -3.83
CA THR A 91 17.34 6.25 -2.87
C THR A 91 17.10 5.00 -2.03
N LEU A 92 15.86 4.51 -1.95
CA LEU A 92 15.51 3.28 -1.22
C LEU A 92 15.93 2.00 -1.95
N SER A 93 16.62 2.12 -3.09
CA SER A 93 16.89 1.00 -4.00
C SER A 93 18.14 0.21 -3.68
N GLU A 94 18.98 0.65 -2.75
CA GLU A 94 20.07 -0.11 -2.14
C GLU A 94 20.24 0.32 -0.67
#